data_AF-A0A9N9J740-F1
#
_entry.id   AF-A0A9N9J740-F1
#
_cell.length_a   1.000
_cell.length_b   1.000
_cell.length_c   1.000
_cell.angle_alpha   90.00
_cell.angle_beta   90.00
_cell.angle_gamma   90.00
#
_symmetry.space_group_name_H-M   'P 1'
#
loop_
_entity.id
_entity.type
_entity.pdbx_description
1 polymer ?
#
loop_
_entity_poly.entity_id
_entity_poly.type
_entity_poly.pdbx_seq_one_letter_code
_entity_poly.pdbx_strand_id
1 'polypeptide(L)'
;ELKCPTSGKCYCGKEQSSIGWCKECEVNAFKENFKNWTSGNLKIDTFIRHSQLNATGSVDYLEYLDFEQFDLVEITNKRGAFSAIYSAIWMEGPRCIWDEGSEQWTRSGPIKVALKRLNDSQNISEEYLNQLYKYNKCLQNGSVFGITKDPTSNYMFVMRYYENGDLHSYLDETQGMLCLRDIVEMLWEISGGIEYIHENGLIHGNLHGGNVLIENESGSIYTHIVE
;
A
#
# COMPACT_ATOMS: atom_id res chain seq x y z
N GLU A 1 -12.05 -9.93 34.71
CA GLU A 1 -12.20 -10.91 33.61
C GLU A 1 -13.00 -10.25 32.49
N LEU A 2 -12.35 -9.80 31.43
CA LEU A 2 -13.02 -9.43 30.18
C LEU A 2 -12.66 -10.52 29.18
N LYS A 3 -13.65 -11.37 28.90
CA LYS A 3 -13.54 -12.49 27.97
C LYS A 3 -13.58 -11.92 26.55
N CYS A 4 -12.66 -12.40 25.71
CA CYS A 4 -12.66 -12.28 24.25
C CYS A 4 -14.09 -12.35 23.69
N PRO A 5 -14.51 -11.48 22.75
CA PRO A 5 -15.81 -11.62 22.14
C PRO A 5 -15.82 -12.92 21.33
N THR A 6 -16.43 -13.95 21.90
CA THR A 6 -16.88 -15.11 21.16
C THR A 6 -17.74 -14.62 19.99
N SER A 7 -17.34 -14.99 18.77
CA SER A 7 -18.03 -14.81 17.48
C SER A 7 -18.07 -13.38 16.89
N GLY A 8 -17.05 -13.03 16.10
CA GLY A 8 -17.17 -12.09 14.97
C GLY A 8 -17.70 -10.68 15.23
N LYS A 9 -17.80 -10.24 16.49
CA LYS A 9 -18.35 -8.93 16.88
C LYS A 9 -17.37 -8.16 17.75
N CYS A 10 -17.17 -6.90 17.39
CA CYS A 10 -16.39 -5.92 18.14
C CYS A 10 -17.12 -5.48 19.42
N TYR A 11 -16.39 -4.90 20.38
CA TYR A 11 -16.95 -4.32 21.62
C TYR A 11 -18.02 -3.23 21.36
N CYS A 12 -17.99 -2.58 20.20
CA CYS A 12 -19.01 -1.61 19.78
C CYS A 12 -20.32 -2.28 19.26
N GLY A 13 -20.37 -3.61 19.24
CA GLY A 13 -21.52 -4.41 18.77
C GLY A 13 -21.61 -4.60 17.27
N LYS A 14 -20.64 -4.09 16.49
CA LYS A 14 -20.54 -4.26 15.03
C LYS A 14 -19.73 -5.49 14.65
N GLU A 15 -19.86 -5.90 13.39
CA GLU A 15 -19.04 -6.98 12.85
C GLU A 15 -17.56 -6.58 12.83
N GLN A 16 -16.70 -7.55 13.05
CA GLN A 16 -15.26 -7.40 12.90
C GLN A 16 -14.75 -8.44 11.90
N SER A 17 -13.66 -8.12 11.22
CA SER A 17 -12.95 -9.09 10.38
C SER A 17 -12.41 -10.26 11.20
N SER A 18 -11.96 -11.31 10.51
CA SER A 18 -11.31 -12.48 11.13
C SER A 18 -10.09 -12.13 11.98
N ILE A 19 -9.45 -10.98 11.71
CA ILE A 19 -8.27 -10.48 12.43
C ILE A 19 -8.61 -9.42 13.49
N GLY A 20 -9.90 -9.23 13.83
CA GLY A 20 -10.32 -8.30 14.88
C GLY A 20 -10.44 -6.83 14.44
N TRP A 21 -10.28 -6.53 13.14
CA TRP A 21 -10.44 -5.16 12.64
C TRP A 21 -11.93 -4.79 12.51
N CYS A 22 -12.35 -3.68 13.13
CA CYS A 22 -13.72 -3.19 13.10
C CYS A 22 -13.80 -1.85 12.36
N LYS A 23 -14.51 -1.84 11.23
CA LYS A 23 -14.63 -0.67 10.35
C LYS A 23 -15.16 0.55 11.09
N GLU A 24 -16.23 0.41 11.86
CA GLU A 24 -16.85 1.54 12.55
C GLU A 24 -15.95 2.14 13.63
N CYS A 25 -15.26 1.31 14.42
CA CYS A 25 -14.33 1.80 15.44
C CYS A 25 -13.18 2.57 14.80
N GLU A 26 -12.62 2.02 13.72
CA GLU A 26 -11.46 2.57 13.03
C GLU A 26 -11.80 3.86 12.29
N VAL A 27 -12.95 3.90 11.60
CA VAL A 27 -13.47 5.12 10.96
C VAL A 27 -13.70 6.24 11.99
N ASN A 28 -14.19 5.91 13.19
CA ASN A 28 -14.36 6.90 14.24
C ASN A 28 -13.00 7.42 14.75
N ALA A 29 -12.03 6.54 14.99
CA ALA A 29 -10.67 6.92 15.36
C ALA A 29 -10.00 7.80 14.28
N PHE A 30 -10.17 7.49 13.00
CA PHE A 30 -9.67 8.32 11.91
C PHE A 30 -10.28 9.72 11.93
N LYS A 31 -11.61 9.83 12.08
CA LYS A 31 -12.30 11.13 12.15
C LYS A 31 -11.80 12.02 13.28
N GLU A 32 -11.53 11.44 14.45
CA GLU A 32 -10.95 12.16 15.59
C GLU A 32 -9.54 12.68 15.26
N ASN A 33 -8.79 11.95 14.43
CA ASN A 33 -7.41 12.27 14.07
C ASN A 33 -7.24 13.09 12.77
N PHE A 34 -8.31 13.38 12.02
CA PHE A 34 -8.22 14.09 10.72
C PHE A 34 -7.48 15.43 10.74
N LYS A 35 -7.39 16.08 11.91
CA LYS A 35 -6.66 17.35 12.08
C LYS A 35 -5.14 17.15 12.09
N ASN A 36 -4.67 15.98 12.51
CA ASN A 36 -3.26 15.64 12.59
C ASN A 36 -2.72 15.06 11.26
N TRP A 37 -3.61 14.66 10.35
CA TRP A 37 -3.26 14.08 9.04
C TRP A 37 -3.41 15.15 7.97
N THR A 38 -2.58 16.20 8.08
CA THR A 38 -2.58 17.29 7.12
C THR A 38 -1.24 17.41 6.43
N SER A 39 -1.30 17.33 5.11
CA SER A 39 -0.18 17.44 4.20
C SER A 39 0.12 18.87 3.76
N GLY A 40 -0.66 19.82 4.28
CA GLY A 40 -0.71 21.21 3.80
C GLY A 40 -1.43 21.37 2.44
N ASN A 41 -1.98 20.30 1.86
CA ASN A 41 -2.77 20.34 0.63
C ASN A 41 -4.13 19.68 0.83
N LEU A 42 -5.19 20.50 0.76
CA LEU A 42 -6.56 20.05 1.01
C LEU A 42 -7.03 18.93 0.08
N LYS A 43 -6.57 18.90 -1.18
CA LYS A 43 -6.94 17.84 -2.13
C LYS A 43 -6.37 16.49 -1.71
N ILE A 44 -5.08 16.47 -1.33
CA ILE A 44 -4.41 15.27 -0.82
C ILE A 44 -5.02 14.84 0.51
N ASP A 45 -5.26 15.77 1.44
CA ASP A 45 -5.88 15.46 2.73
C ASP A 45 -7.27 14.84 2.53
N THR A 46 -8.05 15.34 1.56
CA THR A 46 -9.36 14.78 1.23
C THR A 46 -9.25 13.37 0.66
N PHE A 47 -8.26 13.13 -0.21
CA PHE A 47 -7.98 11.80 -0.78
C PHE A 47 -7.58 10.80 0.31
N ILE A 48 -6.69 11.18 1.22
CA ILE A 48 -6.28 10.36 2.36
C ILE A 48 -7.50 10.02 3.23
N ARG A 49 -8.30 11.02 3.62
CA ARG A 49 -9.52 10.80 4.42
C ARG A 49 -10.52 9.88 3.72
N HIS A 50 -10.69 10.02 2.41
CA HIS A 50 -11.57 9.13 1.65
C HIS A 50 -11.08 7.67 1.71
N SER A 51 -9.78 7.41 1.58
CA SER A 51 -9.24 6.04 1.73
C SER A 51 -9.55 5.47 3.12
N GLN A 52 -9.37 6.26 4.19
CA GLN A 52 -9.62 5.89 5.58
C GLN A 52 -11.09 5.58 5.87
N LEU A 53 -12.00 6.41 5.34
CA LEU A 53 -13.45 6.22 5.50
C LEU A 53 -13.97 4.97 4.78
N ASN A 54 -13.28 4.56 3.70
CA ASN A 54 -13.68 3.43 2.87
C ASN A 54 -12.93 2.13 3.20
N ALA A 55 -11.92 2.17 4.08
CA ALA A 55 -11.09 1.04 4.45
C ALA A 55 -11.91 -0.21 4.81
N THR A 56 -11.35 -1.37 4.46
CA THR A 56 -11.93 -2.70 4.72
C THR A 56 -11.05 -3.58 5.61
N GLY A 57 -9.83 -3.15 5.87
CA GLY A 57 -8.84 -3.85 6.69
C GLY A 57 -7.78 -2.91 7.26
N SER A 58 -6.90 -3.47 8.08
CA SER A 58 -5.86 -2.73 8.82
C SER A 58 -4.76 -2.14 7.95
N VAL A 59 -4.67 -2.52 6.68
CA VAL A 59 -3.69 -2.03 5.69
C VAL A 59 -4.33 -1.45 4.43
N ASP A 60 -5.64 -1.18 4.45
CA ASP A 60 -6.41 -0.72 3.28
C ASP A 60 -6.65 0.80 3.27
N TYR A 61 -5.91 1.56 4.05
CA TYR A 61 -6.03 3.02 4.11
C TYR A 61 -4.67 3.69 3.98
N LEU A 62 -4.69 4.93 3.48
CA LEU A 62 -3.50 5.73 3.32
C LEU A 62 -3.20 6.51 4.61
N GLU A 63 -1.90 6.61 4.88
CA GLU A 63 -1.36 7.52 5.88
C GLU A 63 -0.74 8.79 5.34
N TYR A 64 -0.92 9.91 6.05
CA TYR A 64 0.00 11.03 5.87
C TYR A 64 1.20 10.78 6.78
N LEU A 65 2.37 10.64 6.17
CA LEU A 65 3.60 10.33 6.86
C LEU A 65 4.56 11.50 6.71
N ASP A 66 4.99 12.06 7.84
CA ASP A 66 6.04 13.07 7.86
C ASP A 66 7.33 12.48 7.29
N PHE A 67 8.02 13.24 6.45
CA PHE A 67 9.17 12.72 5.71
C PHE A 67 10.33 12.35 6.65
N GLU A 68 10.38 12.98 7.81
CA GLU A 68 11.36 12.73 8.88
C GLU A 68 11.22 11.35 9.53
N GLN A 69 10.14 10.60 9.25
CA GLN A 69 9.98 9.22 9.73
C GLN A 69 10.78 8.20 8.90
N PHE A 70 11.41 8.63 7.80
CA PHE A 70 12.15 7.77 6.89
C PHE A 70 13.66 7.97 7.03
N ASP A 71 14.36 6.87 7.32
CA ASP A 71 15.82 6.79 7.36
C ASP A 71 16.40 6.15 6.09
N LEU A 72 17.70 6.38 5.83
CA LEU A 72 18.45 5.74 4.73
C LEU A 72 17.78 5.89 3.36
N VAL A 73 17.36 7.11 3.02
CA VAL A 73 16.72 7.40 1.72
C VAL A 73 17.75 7.28 0.61
N GLU A 74 17.61 6.26 -0.23
CA GLU A 74 18.51 5.94 -1.33
C GLU A 74 17.78 5.98 -2.67
N ILE A 75 18.43 6.49 -3.71
CA ILE A 75 17.91 6.40 -5.08
C ILE A 75 18.03 4.94 -5.52
N THR A 76 16.92 4.32 -5.89
CA THR A 76 17.01 3.02 -6.54
C THR A 76 17.49 3.23 -7.97
N ASN A 77 18.37 2.35 -8.47
CA ASN A 77 18.75 2.38 -9.89
C ASN A 77 17.57 2.06 -10.84
N LYS A 78 16.38 1.80 -10.28
CA LYS A 78 15.12 1.55 -10.97
C LYS A 78 14.44 2.90 -11.27
N ARG A 79 14.48 3.31 -12.53
CA ARG A 79 13.56 4.34 -13.03
C ARG A 79 12.29 3.64 -13.49
N GLY A 80 11.14 3.97 -12.88
CA GLY A 80 9.89 3.82 -13.61
C GLY A 80 9.96 4.68 -14.87
N ALA A 81 9.20 4.34 -15.91
CA ALA A 81 9.22 5.08 -17.18
C ALA A 81 8.98 6.61 -17.00
N PHE A 82 8.40 7.04 -15.87
CA PHE A 82 8.00 8.43 -15.63
C PHE A 82 8.27 9.00 -14.23
N SER A 83 8.90 8.29 -13.28
CA SER A 83 9.18 8.85 -11.94
C SER A 83 10.38 8.20 -11.25
N ALA A 84 11.11 8.99 -10.45
CA ALA A 84 12.19 8.48 -9.60
C ALA A 84 11.62 7.68 -8.42
N ILE A 85 12.14 6.47 -8.23
CA ILE A 85 11.80 5.60 -7.10
C ILE A 85 12.98 5.60 -6.14
N TYR A 86 12.69 5.85 -4.88
CA TYR A 86 13.66 5.79 -3.78
C TYR A 86 13.29 4.60 -2.89
N SER A 87 14.25 4.10 -2.14
CA SER A 87 13.99 3.21 -1.01
C SER A 87 14.32 3.92 0.29
N ALA A 88 13.62 3.58 1.35
CA ALA A 88 13.90 4.10 2.69
C ALA A 88 13.52 3.06 3.75
N ILE A 89 13.97 3.26 4.99
CA ILE A 89 13.50 2.54 6.16
C ILE A 89 12.45 3.40 6.86
N TRP A 90 11.22 2.92 6.94
CA TRP A 90 10.19 3.51 7.78
C TRP A 90 10.27 2.90 9.18
N MET A 91 10.75 3.68 10.16
CA MET A 91 11.10 3.17 11.48
C MET A 91 9.91 2.66 12.31
N GLU A 92 8.74 3.29 12.15
CA GLU A 92 7.52 2.86 12.84
C GLU A 92 6.80 1.75 12.07
N GLY A 93 6.80 1.81 10.74
CA GLY A 93 6.08 0.85 9.90
C GLY A 93 4.54 0.97 9.98
N PRO A 94 3.80 0.14 9.22
CA PRO A 94 2.34 0.16 9.21
C PRO A 94 1.75 -0.28 10.56
N ARG A 95 0.59 0.28 10.90
CA ARG A 95 -0.19 -0.14 12.08
C ARG A 95 -1.05 -1.36 11.74
N CYS A 96 -0.44 -2.54 11.72
CA CYS A 96 -1.06 -3.79 11.26
C CYS A 96 -0.87 -5.00 12.19
N ILE A 97 -0.23 -4.84 13.35
CA ILE A 97 -0.07 -5.92 14.33
C ILE A 97 -1.14 -5.79 15.41
N TRP A 98 -1.91 -6.84 15.67
CA TRP A 98 -2.84 -6.85 16.81
C TRP A 98 -2.10 -7.27 18.08
N ASP A 99 -2.06 -6.39 19.07
CA ASP A 99 -1.49 -6.70 20.39
C ASP A 99 -2.62 -7.15 21.33
N GLU A 100 -2.61 -8.44 21.70
CA GLU A 100 -3.65 -9.04 22.55
C GLU A 100 -3.66 -8.48 23.98
N GLY A 101 -2.53 -7.99 24.49
CA GLY A 101 -2.42 -7.51 25.87
C GLY A 101 -2.96 -6.10 26.06
N SER A 102 -2.77 -5.24 25.07
CA SER A 102 -3.29 -3.87 25.03
C SER A 102 -4.60 -3.73 24.28
N GLU A 103 -5.03 -4.76 23.55
CA GLU A 103 -6.22 -4.78 22.68
C GLU A 103 -6.21 -3.64 21.65
N GLN A 104 -5.03 -3.38 21.07
CA GLN A 104 -4.83 -2.29 20.11
C GLN A 104 -4.00 -2.75 18.92
N TRP A 105 -4.24 -2.11 17.78
CA TRP A 105 -3.35 -2.25 16.62
C TRP A 105 -2.08 -1.44 16.85
N THR A 106 -0.94 -2.11 16.80
CA THR A 106 0.38 -1.56 16.97
C THR A 106 1.14 -1.51 15.65
N ARG A 107 2.16 -0.64 15.65
CA ARG A 107 3.10 -0.41 14.57
C ARG A 107 4.01 -1.63 14.39
N SER A 108 4.29 -2.03 13.15
CA SER A 108 5.11 -3.23 12.87
C SER A 108 6.59 -3.07 13.25
N GLY A 109 7.03 -1.83 13.50
CA GLY A 109 8.44 -1.48 13.61
C GLY A 109 9.09 -1.30 12.25
N PRO A 110 10.44 -1.23 12.21
CA PRO A 110 11.18 -0.82 11.04
C PRO A 110 10.95 -1.73 9.84
N ILE A 111 10.51 -1.16 8.72
CA ILE A 111 10.37 -1.86 7.44
C ILE A 111 11.00 -1.07 6.30
N LYS A 112 11.44 -1.77 5.26
CA LYS A 112 11.88 -1.13 4.02
C LYS A 112 10.67 -0.78 3.17
N VAL A 113 10.65 0.44 2.64
CA VAL A 113 9.57 0.98 1.80
C VAL A 113 10.12 1.55 0.51
N ALA A 114 9.29 1.57 -0.53
CA ALA A 114 9.56 2.30 -1.76
C ALA A 114 8.85 3.67 -1.71
N LEU A 115 9.57 4.74 -2.01
CA LEU A 115 9.03 6.09 -2.14
C LEU A 115 8.96 6.45 -3.62
N LYS A 116 7.75 6.50 -4.18
CA LYS A 116 7.52 6.85 -5.59
C LYS A 116 7.03 8.29 -5.68
N ARG A 117 7.82 9.18 -6.30
CA ARG A 117 7.41 10.58 -6.46
C ARG A 117 6.20 10.71 -7.40
N LEU A 118 5.24 11.54 -7.01
CA LEU A 118 4.13 11.96 -7.86
C LEU A 118 4.58 13.09 -8.78
N ASN A 119 4.33 12.93 -10.08
CA ASN A 119 4.65 13.96 -11.08
C ASN A 119 3.75 15.20 -10.89
N ASP A 120 4.33 16.39 -11.08
CA ASP A 120 3.64 17.69 -10.95
C ASP A 120 2.83 17.85 -9.65
N SER A 121 3.29 17.19 -8.58
CA SER A 121 2.54 17.02 -7.34
C SER A 121 2.27 18.33 -6.56
N GLN A 122 2.97 19.40 -6.90
CA GLN A 122 2.68 20.73 -6.36
C GLN A 122 1.36 21.31 -6.88
N ASN A 123 0.93 20.92 -8.10
CA ASN A 123 -0.28 21.40 -8.76
C ASN A 123 -1.10 20.22 -9.30
N ILE A 124 -1.57 19.36 -8.39
CA ILE A 124 -2.39 18.21 -8.74
C ILE A 124 -3.70 18.65 -9.40
N SER A 125 -3.82 18.31 -10.68
CA SER A 125 -5.05 18.53 -11.45
C SER A 125 -6.18 17.65 -10.91
N GLU A 126 -7.42 18.07 -11.14
CA GLU A 126 -8.59 17.29 -10.73
C GLU A 126 -8.66 15.94 -11.45
N GLU A 127 -8.21 15.91 -12.71
CA GLU A 127 -8.15 14.68 -13.51
C GLU A 127 -7.15 13.69 -12.92
N TYR A 128 -5.95 14.16 -12.55
CA TYR A 128 -4.95 13.32 -11.91
C TYR A 128 -5.44 12.81 -10.55
N LEU A 129 -6.06 13.69 -9.75
CA LEU A 129 -6.65 13.28 -8.48
C LEU A 129 -7.71 12.18 -8.65
N ASN A 130 -8.59 12.30 -9.65
CA ASN A 130 -9.58 11.27 -9.97
C ASN A 130 -8.93 9.95 -10.40
N GLN A 131 -7.79 10.00 -11.10
CA GLN A 131 -6.99 8.80 -11.38
C GLN A 131 -6.44 8.19 -10.10
N LEU A 132 -5.92 8.99 -9.17
CA LEU A 132 -5.44 8.49 -7.86
C LEU A 132 -6.56 7.81 -7.05
N TYR A 133 -7.79 8.36 -7.05
CA TYR A 133 -8.95 7.71 -6.43
C TYR A 133 -9.25 6.33 -7.02
N LYS A 134 -9.21 6.22 -8.35
CA LYS A 134 -9.43 4.96 -9.07
C LYS A 134 -8.31 3.97 -8.79
N TYR A 135 -7.06 4.42 -8.91
CA TYR A 135 -5.86 3.62 -8.68
C TYR A 135 -5.82 3.08 -7.24
N ASN A 136 -6.11 3.93 -6.24
CA ASN A 136 -6.18 3.51 -4.84
C ASN A 136 -7.17 2.37 -4.62
N LYS A 137 -8.33 2.38 -5.30
CA LYS A 137 -9.32 1.31 -5.20
C LYS A 137 -8.75 -0.05 -5.63
N CYS A 138 -7.87 -0.06 -6.63
CA CYS A 138 -7.24 -1.29 -7.13
C CYS A 138 -6.00 -1.72 -6.35
N LEU A 139 -5.44 -0.84 -5.52
CA LEU A 139 -4.26 -1.11 -4.68
C LEU A 139 -4.58 -1.49 -3.23
N GLN A 140 -5.86 -1.51 -2.84
CA GLN A 140 -6.26 -1.91 -1.49
C GLN A 140 -6.00 -3.40 -1.28
N ASN A 141 -4.76 -3.72 -0.92
CA ASN A 141 -4.28 -5.00 -0.43
C ASN A 141 -2.95 -4.84 0.34
N GLY A 142 -2.73 -3.68 0.96
CA GLY A 142 -1.50 -3.38 1.71
C GLY A 142 -0.23 -3.12 0.89
N SER A 143 -0.37 -2.76 -0.39
CA SER A 143 0.77 -2.37 -1.25
C SER A 143 1.14 -0.88 -1.15
N VAL A 144 0.21 -0.02 -0.73
CA VAL A 144 0.45 1.41 -0.50
C VAL A 144 0.05 1.77 0.93
N PHE A 145 1.02 2.26 1.69
CA PHE A 145 0.85 2.63 3.09
C PHE A 145 0.39 4.07 3.25
N GLY A 146 0.78 4.96 2.33
CA GLY A 146 0.46 6.37 2.50
C GLY A 146 1.10 7.31 1.49
N ILE A 147 1.11 8.58 1.86
CA ILE A 147 1.68 9.70 1.14
C ILE A 147 2.59 10.46 2.10
N THR A 148 3.76 10.84 1.60
CA THR A 148 4.65 11.77 2.27
C THR A 148 4.94 12.97 1.38
N LYS A 149 5.59 14.00 1.93
CA LYS A 149 6.02 15.19 1.20
C LYS A 149 7.51 15.41 1.44
N ASP A 150 8.31 15.30 0.39
CA ASP A 150 9.76 15.44 0.51
C ASP A 150 10.20 16.90 0.77
N PRO A 151 11.48 17.13 1.13
CA PRO A 151 12.01 18.47 1.40
C PRO A 151 11.97 19.41 0.18
N THR A 152 11.82 18.88 -1.03
CA THR A 152 11.65 19.67 -2.27
C THR A 152 10.17 20.01 -2.54
N SER A 153 9.30 19.74 -1.56
CA SER A 153 7.85 19.95 -1.62
C SER A 153 7.13 19.12 -2.67
N ASN A 154 7.67 17.95 -3.04
CA ASN A 154 6.98 16.99 -3.90
C ASN A 154 6.32 15.90 -3.05
N TYR A 155 5.08 15.53 -3.40
CA TYR A 155 4.41 14.40 -2.78
C TYR A 155 4.93 13.08 -3.35
N MET A 156 4.96 12.05 -2.50
CA MET A 156 5.41 10.71 -2.86
C MET A 156 4.47 9.68 -2.25
N PHE A 157 4.18 8.61 -2.99
CA PHE A 157 3.58 7.41 -2.40
C PHE A 157 4.62 6.66 -1.59
N VAL A 158 4.17 6.17 -0.44
CA VAL A 158 4.91 5.25 0.43
C VAL A 158 4.33 3.87 0.20
N MET A 159 5.11 2.99 -0.41
CA MET A 159 4.67 1.70 -0.93
C MET A 159 5.47 0.57 -0.31
N ARG A 160 4.93 -0.65 -0.35
CA ARG A 160 5.66 -1.86 -0.02
C ARG A 160 6.90 -1.97 -0.91
N TYR A 161 8.04 -2.29 -0.29
CA TYR A 161 9.25 -2.61 -1.02
C TYR A 161 9.26 -4.10 -1.35
N TYR A 162 9.38 -4.43 -2.64
CA TYR A 162 9.42 -5.80 -3.12
C TYR A 162 10.88 -6.21 -3.36
N GLU A 163 11.44 -7.04 -2.47
CA GLU A 163 12.86 -7.41 -2.48
C GLU A 163 13.27 -8.15 -3.76
N ASN A 164 12.38 -8.97 -4.34
CA ASN A 164 12.63 -9.69 -5.59
C ASN A 164 12.49 -8.80 -6.84
N GLY A 165 12.10 -7.54 -6.67
CA GLY A 165 12.01 -6.58 -7.74
C GLY A 165 10.88 -6.87 -8.74
N ASP A 166 11.09 -6.44 -9.97
CA ASP A 166 10.17 -6.66 -11.10
C ASP A 166 10.46 -7.98 -11.80
N LEU A 167 9.51 -8.47 -12.61
CA LEU A 167 9.62 -9.76 -13.29
C LEU A 167 10.86 -9.86 -14.19
N HIS A 168 11.35 -8.77 -14.79
CA HIS A 168 12.58 -8.82 -15.58
C HIS A 168 13.80 -9.06 -14.67
N SER A 169 13.93 -8.26 -13.61
CA SER A 169 14.99 -8.44 -12.60
C SER A 169 14.96 -9.85 -12.01
N TYR A 170 13.77 -10.35 -11.68
CA TYR A 170 13.60 -11.68 -11.10
C TYR A 170 14.00 -12.81 -12.06
N LEU A 171 13.62 -12.70 -13.35
CA LEU A 171 14.03 -13.67 -14.37
C LEU A 171 15.54 -13.64 -14.61
N ASP A 172 16.15 -12.46 -14.60
CA ASP A 172 17.60 -12.31 -14.74
C ASP A 172 18.35 -12.96 -13.56
N GLU A 173 17.90 -12.70 -12.32
CA GLU A 173 18.49 -13.28 -11.09
C GLU A 173 18.35 -14.80 -11.04
N THR A 174 17.19 -15.33 -11.46
CA THR A 174 16.93 -16.78 -11.54
C THR A 174 17.57 -17.43 -12.77
N GLN A 175 18.22 -16.65 -13.65
CA GLN A 175 18.73 -17.11 -14.96
C GLN A 175 17.64 -17.78 -15.82
N GLY A 176 16.38 -17.37 -15.64
CA GLY A 176 15.21 -17.99 -16.26
C GLY A 176 14.91 -19.41 -15.77
N MET A 177 15.60 -19.92 -14.75
CA MET A 177 15.38 -21.25 -14.20
C MET A 177 14.22 -21.23 -13.22
N LEU A 178 13.00 -21.41 -13.75
CA LEU A 178 11.78 -21.54 -12.98
C LEU A 178 11.16 -22.91 -13.22
N CYS A 179 10.55 -23.50 -12.19
CA CYS A 179 9.78 -24.72 -12.40
C CYS A 179 8.40 -24.40 -12.99
N LEU A 180 7.77 -25.38 -13.65
CA LEU A 180 6.48 -25.16 -14.30
C LEU A 180 5.39 -24.70 -13.31
N ARG A 181 5.45 -25.17 -12.06
CA ARG A 181 4.54 -24.73 -11.01
C ARG A 181 4.64 -23.22 -10.79
N ASP A 182 5.85 -22.72 -10.58
CA ASP A 182 6.12 -21.29 -10.35
C ASP A 182 5.64 -20.43 -11.53
N ILE A 183 5.86 -20.90 -12.78
CA ILE A 183 5.37 -20.22 -13.98
C ILE A 183 3.84 -20.15 -14.00
N VAL A 184 3.17 -21.26 -13.68
CA VAL A 184 1.70 -21.32 -13.65
C VAL A 184 1.14 -20.44 -12.53
N GLU A 185 1.75 -20.45 -11.36
CA GLU A 185 1.36 -19.59 -10.23
C GLU A 185 1.48 -18.11 -10.61
N MET A 186 2.61 -17.67 -11.17
CA MET A 186 2.75 -16.28 -11.62
C MET A 186 1.73 -15.90 -12.69
N LEU A 187 1.47 -16.75 -13.68
CA LEU A 187 0.48 -16.47 -14.73
C LEU A 187 -0.94 -16.37 -14.16
N TRP A 188 -1.27 -17.21 -13.19
CA TRP A 188 -2.55 -17.18 -12.48
C TRP A 188 -2.73 -15.86 -11.73
N GLU A 189 -1.74 -15.47 -10.92
CA GLU A 189 -1.75 -14.22 -10.14
C GLU A 189 -1.83 -12.98 -11.04
N ILE A 190 -1.03 -12.93 -12.11
CA ILE A 190 -1.10 -11.83 -13.10
C ILE A 190 -2.50 -11.77 -13.72
N SER A 191 -3.07 -12.90 -14.12
CA SER A 191 -4.40 -12.94 -14.74
C SER A 191 -5.49 -12.47 -13.78
N GLY A 192 -5.44 -12.90 -12.51
CA GLY A 192 -6.35 -12.46 -11.46
C GLY A 192 -6.23 -10.97 -11.15
N GLY A 193 -5.01 -10.43 -11.10
CA GLY A 193 -4.77 -9.00 -10.94
C GLY A 193 -5.36 -8.17 -12.09
N ILE A 194 -5.21 -8.63 -13.34
CA ILE A 194 -5.81 -7.97 -14.52
C ILE A 194 -7.34 -8.03 -14.47
N GLU A 195 -7.90 -9.20 -14.15
CA GLU A 195 -9.35 -9.38 -13.98
C GLU A 195 -9.90 -8.39 -12.94
N TYR A 196 -9.26 -8.29 -11.78
CA TYR A 196 -9.65 -7.37 -10.71
C TYR A 196 -9.61 -5.90 -11.15
N ILE A 197 -8.58 -5.48 -11.89
CA ILE A 197 -8.49 -4.12 -12.47
C ILE A 197 -9.68 -3.88 -13.42
N HIS A 198 -10.00 -4.85 -14.27
CA HIS A 198 -11.10 -4.74 -15.24
C HIS A 198 -12.48 -4.74 -14.59
N GLU A 199 -12.72 -5.55 -13.54
CA GLU A 199 -13.97 -5.55 -12.77
C GLU A 199 -14.25 -4.18 -12.11
N ASN A 200 -13.18 -3.42 -11.82
CA ASN A 200 -13.27 -2.06 -11.30
C ASN A 200 -13.41 -0.99 -12.40
N GLY A 201 -13.57 -1.40 -13.67
CA GLY A 201 -13.76 -0.51 -14.81
C GLY A 201 -12.51 0.27 -15.20
N LEU A 202 -11.33 -0.23 -14.83
CA LEU A 202 -10.05 0.37 -15.18
C LEU A 202 -9.35 -0.46 -16.26
N ILE A 203 -8.39 0.17 -16.95
CA ILE A 203 -7.47 -0.49 -17.88
C ILE A 203 -6.07 -0.13 -17.40
N HIS A 204 -5.21 -1.13 -17.18
CA HIS A 204 -3.85 -0.87 -16.70
C HIS A 204 -3.05 0.03 -17.66
N GLY A 205 -3.23 -0.14 -18.98
CA GLY A 205 -2.68 0.76 -20.00
C GLY A 205 -1.19 0.62 -20.29
N ASN A 206 -0.39 0.05 -19.38
CA ASN A 206 1.05 -0.15 -19.56
C ASN A 206 1.55 -1.46 -18.94
N LEU A 207 0.88 -2.59 -19.21
CA LEU A 207 1.26 -3.88 -18.64
C LEU A 207 2.50 -4.47 -19.35
N HIS A 208 3.59 -4.65 -18.61
CA HIS A 208 4.82 -5.31 -19.05
C HIS A 208 5.58 -5.88 -17.84
N GLY A 209 6.61 -6.71 -18.05
CA GLY A 209 7.35 -7.38 -16.96
C GLY A 209 7.95 -6.41 -15.94
N GLY A 210 8.42 -5.24 -16.37
CA GLY A 210 8.87 -4.17 -15.46
C GLY A 210 7.81 -3.57 -14.53
N ASN A 211 6.51 -3.81 -14.78
CA ASN A 211 5.38 -3.36 -13.97
C ASN A 211 4.69 -4.52 -13.24
N VAL A 212 5.33 -5.69 -13.20
CA VAL A 212 4.91 -6.85 -12.42
C VAL A 212 5.98 -7.06 -11.35
N LEU A 213 5.67 -6.73 -10.09
CA LEU A 213 6.57 -6.94 -8.95
C LEU A 213 6.40 -8.35 -8.39
N ILE A 214 7.50 -8.93 -7.94
CA ILE A 214 7.57 -10.30 -7.43
C ILE A 214 7.78 -10.27 -5.91
N GLU A 215 7.09 -11.15 -5.21
CA GLU A 215 7.25 -11.39 -3.77
C GLU A 215 7.33 -12.89 -3.52
N ASN A 216 8.46 -13.36 -2.99
CA ASN A 216 8.61 -14.73 -2.55
C ASN A 216 8.37 -14.83 -1.05
N GLU A 217 7.26 -15.45 -0.66
CA GLU A 217 6.92 -15.64 0.75
C GLU A 217 6.62 -17.12 1.02
N SER A 218 7.28 -17.69 2.03
CA SER A 218 7.04 -19.05 2.51
C SER A 218 7.08 -20.16 1.43
N GLY A 219 7.82 -19.94 0.34
CA GLY A 219 7.94 -20.88 -0.78
C GLY A 219 6.89 -20.73 -1.87
N SER A 220 6.01 -19.73 -1.77
CA SER A 220 5.06 -19.32 -2.82
C SER A 220 5.54 -18.03 -3.50
N ILE A 221 5.19 -17.88 -4.78
CA ILE A 221 5.49 -16.68 -5.57
C ILE A 221 4.21 -15.89 -5.78
N TYR A 222 4.23 -14.62 -5.40
CA TYR A 222 3.15 -13.68 -5.63
C TYR A 222 3.58 -12.63 -6.64
N THR A 223 2.65 -12.21 -7.49
CA THR A 223 2.89 -11.14 -8.47
C THR A 223 1.95 -9.98 -8.22
N HIS A 224 2.49 -8.76 -8.26
CA HIS A 224 1.75 -7.54 -7.99
C HIS A 224 1.87 -6.60 -9.19
N ILE A 225 0.74 -6.26 -9.80
CA ILE A 225 0.70 -5.34 -10.93
C ILE A 225 0.75 -3.90 -10.40
N VAL A 226 1.70 -3.11 -10.87
CA VAL A 226 1.90 -1.72 -10.47
C VAL A 226 1.88 -0.75 -11.65
N GLU A 227 1.34 0.45 -11.40
CA GLU A 227 1.43 1.62 -12.28
C GLU A 227 2.64 2.47 -11.91
#